data_AF-A0A6I9WR02-F1
#
_entry.id   AF-A0A6I9WR02-F1
#
_cell.length_a   1.000
_cell.length_b   1.000
_cell.length_c   1.000
_cell.angle_alpha   90.00
_cell.angle_beta   90.00
_cell.angle_gamma   90.00
#
_symmetry.space_group_name_H-M   'P 1'
#
loop_
_entity.id
_entity.type
_entity.pdbx_description
1 polymer ?
#
loop_
_entity_poly.entity_id
_entity_poly.type
_entity_poly.pdbx_seq_one_letter_code
_entity_poly.pdbx_strand_id
1 'polypeptide(L)'
;MLHPDIKGESRAYVISGGAQAALSAVVESMLEECLQDAENLATVAGKSCITPEEMEKALRKLCLRLNAQSSTPSKQKVNTQREDV
;
A
#
# COMPACT_ATOMS: atom_id res chain seq x y z
N MET A 1 -23.99 -2.28 -25.73
CA MET A 1 -23.28 -2.99 -24.66
C MET A 1 -22.98 -1.95 -23.60
N LEU A 2 -23.73 -1.95 -22.49
CA LEU A 2 -23.60 -0.96 -21.43
C LEU A 2 -22.45 -1.39 -20.52
N HIS A 3 -21.39 -0.59 -20.43
CA HIS A 3 -20.38 -0.74 -19.39
C HIS A 3 -21.06 -0.46 -18.04
N PRO A 4 -21.00 -1.38 -17.06
CA PRO A 4 -21.57 -1.11 -15.75
C PRO A 4 -20.83 0.10 -15.14
N ASP A 5 -21.59 1.18 -14.98
CA ASP A 5 -21.26 2.36 -14.19
C ASP A 5 -20.93 1.87 -12.77
N ILE A 6 -19.63 1.73 -12.47
CA ILE A 6 -19.16 1.60 -11.09
C ILE A 6 -19.40 2.96 -10.46
N LYS A 7 -20.64 3.19 -10.02
CA LYS A 7 -21.05 4.39 -9.30
C LYS A 7 -20.49 4.29 -7.88
N GLY A 8 -19.18 4.45 -7.78
CA GLY A 8 -18.52 4.63 -6.49
C GLY A 8 -19.11 5.89 -5.85
N GLU A 9 -19.62 5.77 -4.63
CA GLU A 9 -20.00 6.92 -3.82
C GLU A 9 -18.78 7.84 -3.73
N SER A 10 -18.75 8.90 -4.55
CA SER A 10 -17.68 9.88 -4.57
C SER A 10 -17.81 10.78 -3.34
N ARG A 11 -17.51 10.22 -2.16
CA ARG A 11 -17.18 11.03 -0.99
C ARG A 11 -15.79 11.61 -1.23
N ALA A 12 -15.77 12.81 -1.80
CA ALA A 12 -14.56 13.63 -1.83
C ALA A 12 -14.28 14.10 -0.40
N TYR A 13 -13.22 13.58 0.22
CA TYR A 13 -12.73 14.10 1.49
C TYR A 13 -11.90 15.35 1.22
N VAL A 14 -12.18 16.45 1.93
CA VAL A 14 -11.32 17.63 1.90
C VAL A 14 -10.09 17.35 2.75
N ILE A 15 -8.93 17.29 2.12
CA ILE A 15 -7.63 17.11 2.76
C ILE A 15 -6.77 18.34 2.53
N SER A 16 -5.81 18.61 3.42
CA SER A 16 -4.84 19.68 3.22
C SER A 16 -3.91 19.34 2.05
N GLY A 17 -3.34 20.35 1.39
CA GLY A 17 -2.37 20.13 0.31
C GLY A 17 -1.14 19.31 0.76
N GLY A 18 -0.69 19.49 2.02
CA GLY A 18 0.37 18.68 2.60
C GLY A 18 -0.04 17.22 2.81
N ALA A 19 -1.27 16.96 3.27
CA ALA A 19 -1.79 15.60 3.39
C ALA A 19 -1.95 14.92 2.02
N GLN A 20 -2.39 15.68 1.01
CA GLN A 20 -2.44 15.19 -0.37
C GLN A 20 -1.04 14.79 -0.87
N ALA A 21 -0.04 15.66 -0.72
CA ALA A 21 1.33 15.37 -1.14
C ALA A 21 1.90 14.12 -0.44
N ALA A 22 1.65 13.99 0.87
CA ALA A 22 2.07 12.81 1.63
C ALA A 22 1.39 11.53 1.12
N LEU A 23 0.07 11.57 0.87
CA LEU A 23 -0.65 10.42 0.33
C LEU A 23 -0.19 10.07 -1.09
N SER A 24 0.07 11.06 -1.95
CA SER A 24 0.64 10.84 -3.29
C SER A 24 1.98 10.11 -3.21
N ALA A 25 2.91 10.57 -2.38
CA ALA A 25 4.21 9.93 -2.21
C ALA A 25 4.10 8.48 -1.69
N VAL A 26 3.15 8.21 -0.79
CA VAL A 26 2.86 6.86 -0.31
C VAL A 26 2.34 5.98 -1.46
N VAL A 27 1.39 6.48 -2.26
CA VAL A 27 0.85 5.73 -3.41
C VAL A 27 1.93 5.46 -4.45
N GLU A 28 2.77 6.45 -4.78
CA GLU A 28 3.91 6.29 -5.68
C GLU A 28 4.86 5.19 -5.19
N SER A 29 5.25 5.22 -3.91
CA SER A 29 6.11 4.21 -3.31
C SER A 29 5.49 2.81 -3.35
N MET A 30 4.17 2.71 -3.11
CA MET A 30 3.42 1.45 -3.19
C MET A 30 3.39 0.89 -4.61
N LEU A 31 3.26 1.75 -5.62
CA LEU A 31 3.25 1.35 -7.03
C LEU A 31 4.64 0.89 -7.49
N GLU A 32 5.70 1.58 -7.11
CA GLU A 32 7.09 1.19 -7.40
C GLU A 32 7.41 -0.19 -6.82
N GLU A 33 7.06 -0.41 -5.54
CA GLU A 33 7.26 -1.70 -4.91
C GLU A 33 6.45 -2.82 -5.57
N CYS A 34 5.18 -2.55 -5.91
CA CYS A 34 4.35 -3.52 -6.61
C CYS A 34 4.91 -3.88 -7.99
N LEU A 35 5.42 -2.90 -8.72
CA LEU A 35 6.04 -3.10 -10.02
C LEU A 35 7.30 -3.97 -9.90
N GLN A 36 8.15 -3.67 -8.91
CA GLN A 36 9.37 -4.44 -8.67
C GLN A 36 9.06 -5.91 -8.34
N ASP A 37 8.03 -6.17 -7.52
CA ASP A 37 7.58 -7.51 -7.21
C ASP A 37 7.04 -8.24 -8.46
N ALA A 38 6.32 -7.54 -9.33
CA ALA A 38 5.80 -8.11 -10.57
C ALA A 38 6.92 -8.44 -11.58
N GLU A 39 7.95 -7.60 -11.69
CA GLU A 39 9.15 -7.87 -12.49
C GLU A 39 9.91 -9.10 -12.00
N ASN A 40 10.04 -9.24 -10.67
CA ASN A 40 10.66 -10.41 -10.07
C ASN A 40 9.88 -11.69 -10.38
N LEU A 41 8.55 -11.64 -10.29
CA LEU A 41 7.69 -12.78 -10.64
C LEU A 41 7.82 -13.16 -12.12
N ALA A 42 7.85 -12.17 -13.03
CA ALA A 42 8.04 -12.41 -14.46
C ALA A 42 9.41 -13.03 -14.74
N THR A 43 10.46 -12.50 -14.10
CA THR A 43 11.84 -12.98 -14.22
C THR A 43 11.96 -14.43 -13.74
N VAL A 44 11.40 -14.76 -12.57
CA VAL A 44 11.39 -16.12 -12.03
C VAL A 44 10.61 -17.08 -12.94
N ALA A 45 9.57 -16.60 -13.61
CA ALA A 45 8.81 -17.37 -14.58
C ALA A 45 9.48 -17.45 -15.97
N GLY A 46 10.65 -16.85 -16.16
CA GLY A 46 11.36 -16.80 -17.45
C GLY A 46 10.65 -15.98 -18.53
N LYS A 47 9.76 -15.05 -18.13
CA LYS A 47 9.00 -14.17 -19.01
C LYS A 47 9.80 -12.90 -19.28
N SER A 48 9.73 -12.39 -20.52
CA SER A 48 10.37 -11.12 -20.92
C SER A 48 9.53 -9.88 -20.60
N CYS A 49 8.28 -10.05 -20.20
CA CYS A 49 7.38 -8.98 -19.84
C CYS A 49 6.46 -9.37 -18.68
N ILE A 50 5.99 -8.36 -17.96
CA ILE A 50 4.98 -8.51 -16.92
C ILE A 50 3.63 -8.76 -17.59
N THR A 51 2.94 -9.83 -17.20
CA THR A 51 1.56 -10.07 -17.64
C THR A 51 0.58 -9.66 -16.53
N PRO A 52 -0.73 -9.56 -16.84
CA PRO A 52 -1.75 -9.28 -15.82
C PRO A 52 -1.69 -10.26 -14.64
N GLU A 53 -1.25 -11.50 -14.85
CA GLU A 53 -1.14 -12.52 -13.80
C GLU A 53 -0.06 -12.15 -12.77
N GLU A 54 1.13 -11.72 -13.21
CA GLU A 54 2.19 -11.29 -12.31
C GLU A 54 1.79 -10.02 -11.54
N MET A 55 1.14 -9.08 -12.22
CA MET A 55 0.65 -7.86 -11.59
C MET A 55 -0.41 -8.16 -10.53
N GLU A 56 -1.37 -9.05 -10.82
CA GLU A 56 -2.38 -9.47 -9.85
C GLU A 56 -1.75 -10.13 -8.61
N LYS A 57 -0.77 -11.02 -8.82
CA LYS A 57 -0.04 -11.67 -7.72
C LYS A 57 0.72 -10.67 -6.86
N ALA A 58 1.40 -9.70 -7.48
CA ALA A 58 2.13 -8.65 -6.78
C ALA A 58 1.18 -7.76 -5.95
N LEU A 59 0.05 -7.33 -6.52
CA LEU A 59 -0.97 -6.53 -5.82
C LEU A 59 -1.55 -7.28 -4.61
N ARG A 60 -1.88 -8.58 -4.78
CA ARG A 60 -2.38 -9.41 -3.68
C ARG A 60 -1.34 -9.51 -2.55
N LYS A 61 -0.07 -9.71 -2.89
CA LYS A 61 1.03 -9.78 -1.93
C LYS A 61 1.21 -8.46 -1.17
N LEU A 62 1.14 -7.31 -1.87
CA LEU A 62 1.21 -5.99 -1.25
C LEU A 62 0.05 -5.76 -0.27
N CYS A 63 -1.19 -6.05 -0.70
CA CYS A 63 -2.37 -5.94 0.16
C CYS A 63 -2.27 -6.77 1.43
N LEU A 64 -1.77 -8.01 1.34
CA LEU A 64 -1.57 -8.88 2.51
C LEU A 64 -0.60 -8.28 3.53
N ARG A 65 0.52 -7.71 3.05
CA ARG A 65 1.52 -7.08 3.92
C ARG A 65 0.99 -5.82 4.62
N LEU A 66 0.27 -4.97 3.89
CA LEU A 66 -0.31 -3.74 4.46
C LEU A 66 -1.37 -4.06 5.51
N ASN A 67 -2.17 -5.11 5.30
CA ASN A 67 -3.13 -5.59 6.30
C ASN A 67 -2.44 -6.24 7.51
N ALA A 68 -1.31 -6.94 7.32
CA ALA A 68 -0.57 -7.54 8.44
C ALA A 68 0.05 -6.47 9.36
N GLN A 69 0.48 -5.34 8.80
CA GLN A 69 1.09 -4.22 9.54
C GLN A 69 0.11 -3.50 10.49
N SER A 70 -1.20 -3.59 10.27
CA SER A 70 -2.20 -2.99 11.17
C SER A 70 -2.39 -3.76 12.49
N SER A 71 -1.72 -4.91 12.65
CA SER A 71 -1.98 -5.86 13.74
C SER A 71 -1.08 -5.67 14.98
N THR A 72 -0.16 -4.72 14.99
CA THR A 72 0.66 -4.44 16.19
C THR A 72 0.18 -3.17 16.90
N PRO A 73 -0.51 -3.28 18.05
CA PRO A 73 -0.61 -2.15 18.95
C PRO A 73 0.77 -1.97 19.59
N SER A 74 1.54 -0.97 19.16
CA SER A 74 2.73 -0.54 19.91
C SER A 74 2.27 -0.06 21.28
N LYS A 75 2.30 -0.94 22.28
CA LYS A 75 2.26 -0.54 23.68
C LYS A 75 3.55 0.21 23.99
N GLN A 76 3.57 1.53 23.78
CA GLN A 76 4.53 2.38 24.47
C GLN A 76 4.20 2.35 25.96
N LYS A 77 4.88 1.46 26.68
CA LYS A 77 4.94 1.48 28.13
C LYS A 77 5.81 2.68 28.54
N VAL A 78 5.19 3.83 28.78
CA VAL A 78 5.81 4.95 29.50
C VAL A 78 6.14 4.47 30.91
N ASN A 79 7.42 4.23 31.19
CA ASN A 79 7.93 4.11 32.55
C ASN A 79 8.53 5.47 32.90
N THR A 80 7.76 6.30 33.61
CA THR A 80 8.27 7.49 34.29
C THR A 80 8.94 7.03 35.58
N GLN A 81 10.27 7.01 35.61
CA GLN A 81 11.01 7.12 36.87
C GLN A 81 11.35 8.60 37.05
N ARG A 82 10.72 9.25 38.04
CA ARG A 82 11.18 10.53 38.56
C ARG A 82 12.21 10.21 39.64
N GLU A 83 13.46 10.55 39.39
CA GLU A 83 14.50 10.59 40.41
C GLU A 83 14.32 11.83 41.29
N ASP A 84 14.53 11.59 42.58
CA ASP A 84 14.44 12.48 43.73
C ASP A 84 15.73 13.29 43.86
N VAL A 85 15.63 14.63 43.93
CA VAL A 85 16.61 15.56 44.55
C VAL A 85 15.85 16.76 45.12
#